data_AF-A0A7J6R0K8-F1
#
_entry.id   AF-A0A7J6R0K8-F1
#
_cell.length_a   1.000
_cell.length_b   1.000
_cell.length_c   1.000
_cell.angle_alpha   90.00
_cell.angle_beta   90.00
_cell.angle_gamma   90.00
#
_symmetry.space_group_name_H-M   'P 1'
#
loop_
_entity.id
_entity.type
_entity.pdbx_description
1 polymer ?
#
loop_
_entity_poly.entity_id
_entity_poly.type
_entity_poly.pdbx_seq_one_letter_code
_entity_poly.pdbx_strand_id
1 'polypeptide(L)'
;MLGNFDRAAMANCEFRNHSVSFQTNFPVSIIGFEMFTSRTSKVPVAFTFVEGTGVIGRVLSKGRTSLGKSKSKLKPTKNLLLKKPVAILENTWYTLNVEYPISDESNCISLASGSAGERFVTEGGVTFTFTGGLESHEATDVSKGQIPGVIFCPDEERETRQLNK
;
A
#
# COMPACT_ATOMS: atom_id res chain seq x y z
N MET A 1 -8.97 -17.15 -15.66
CA MET A 1 -10.02 -16.26 -16.18
C MET A 1 -10.31 -15.19 -15.13
N LEU A 2 -9.76 -13.98 -15.28
CA LEU A 2 -10.12 -12.84 -14.44
C LEU A 2 -11.37 -12.21 -15.10
N GLY A 3 -12.50 -12.21 -14.39
CA GLY A 3 -13.76 -11.71 -14.89
C GLY A 3 -13.67 -10.26 -15.34
N ASN A 4 -14.33 -9.95 -16.46
CA ASN A 4 -14.61 -8.59 -16.88
C ASN A 4 -15.36 -7.89 -15.74
N PHE A 5 -14.65 -7.06 -14.99
CA PHE A 5 -15.27 -6.16 -14.04
C PHE A 5 -16.00 -5.09 -14.84
N ASP A 6 -17.33 -5.15 -14.75
CA ASP A 6 -18.24 -4.33 -15.54
C ASP A 6 -18.08 -2.86 -15.15
N ARG A 7 -17.54 -2.05 -16.08
CA ARG A 7 -17.38 -0.60 -15.90
C ARG A 7 -18.72 0.08 -15.58
N ALA A 8 -19.84 -0.51 -16.03
CA ALA A 8 -21.18 -0.01 -15.78
C ALA A 8 -21.59 -0.08 -14.30
N ALA A 9 -21.13 -1.08 -13.54
CA ALA A 9 -21.44 -1.22 -12.11
C ALA A 9 -20.61 -0.27 -11.22
N MET A 10 -19.61 0.41 -11.77
CA MET A 10 -18.73 1.36 -11.06
C MET A 10 -19.01 2.83 -11.40
N ALA A 11 -19.98 3.12 -12.27
CA ALA A 11 -20.23 4.49 -12.74
C ALA A 11 -20.79 5.43 -11.66
N ASN A 12 -21.36 4.89 -10.57
CA ASN A 12 -21.97 5.65 -9.48
C ASN A 12 -21.24 5.51 -8.13
N CYS A 13 -20.05 4.90 -8.11
CA CYS A 13 -19.24 4.82 -6.89
C CYS A 13 -18.16 5.90 -6.92
N GLU A 14 -18.09 6.71 -5.86
CA GLU A 14 -16.92 7.55 -5.63
C GLU A 14 -15.70 6.66 -5.37
N PHE A 15 -14.51 7.11 -5.74
CA PHE A 15 -13.27 6.39 -5.46
C PHE A 15 -12.54 7.09 -4.32
N ARG A 16 -12.19 6.34 -3.26
CA ARG A 16 -11.22 6.85 -2.27
C ARG A 16 -9.82 6.54 -2.73
N ASN A 17 -8.97 7.56 -2.64
CA ASN A 17 -7.53 7.43 -2.80
C ASN A 17 -6.86 7.46 -1.42
N HIS A 18 -6.03 6.45 -1.17
CA HIS A 18 -5.19 6.33 0.00
C HIS A 18 -3.74 6.31 -0.42
N SER A 19 -2.95 7.21 0.15
CA SER A 19 -1.56 7.38 -0.23
C SER A 19 -0.66 7.41 1.00
N VAL A 20 0.40 6.61 0.97
CA VAL A 20 1.48 6.67 1.97
C VAL A 20 2.80 6.81 1.26
N SER A 21 3.63 7.72 1.75
CA SER A 21 5.00 7.87 1.29
C SER A 21 5.96 7.36 2.34
N PHE A 22 7.03 6.70 1.93
CA PHE A 22 8.04 6.18 2.83
C PHE A 22 9.43 6.26 2.22
N GLN A 23 10.42 6.23 3.09
CA GLN A 23 11.82 5.96 2.76
C GLN A 23 12.38 4.97 3.79
N THR A 24 13.47 4.30 3.45
CA THR A 24 14.19 3.39 4.35
C THR A 24 15.60 3.89 4.61
N ASN A 25 16.15 3.60 5.79
CA ASN A 25 17.57 3.87 6.09
C ASN A 25 18.53 2.83 5.48
N PHE A 26 18.00 1.77 4.87
CA PHE A 26 18.77 0.66 4.31
C PHE A 26 18.10 0.16 3.02
N PRO A 27 18.85 -0.32 2.01
CA PRO A 27 18.26 -0.86 0.79
C PRO A 27 17.41 -2.11 1.05
N VAL A 28 16.22 -2.16 0.44
CA VAL A 28 15.30 -3.29 0.58
C VAL A 28 14.62 -3.63 -0.74
N SER A 29 14.11 -4.86 -0.83
CA SER A 29 13.21 -5.28 -1.89
C SER A 29 11.77 -5.33 -1.39
N ILE A 30 10.90 -4.47 -1.91
CA ILE A 30 9.47 -4.44 -1.56
C ILE A 30 8.73 -5.49 -2.39
N ILE A 31 8.01 -6.38 -1.72
CA ILE A 31 7.24 -7.47 -2.34
C ILE A 31 5.76 -7.11 -2.41
N GLY A 32 5.28 -6.32 -1.46
CA GLY A 32 3.88 -5.95 -1.38
C GLY A 32 3.56 -5.09 -0.18
N PHE A 33 2.27 -4.91 0.04
CA PHE A 33 1.72 -4.09 1.11
C PHE A 33 0.56 -4.83 1.74
N GLU A 34 0.38 -4.65 3.04
CA GLU A 34 -0.85 -5.07 3.70
C GLU A 34 -1.88 -3.97 3.58
N MET A 35 -3.12 -4.34 3.33
CA MET A 35 -4.28 -3.45 3.22
C MET A 35 -5.36 -3.92 4.17
N PHE A 36 -6.07 -3.01 4.83
CA PHE A 36 -7.32 -3.41 5.46
C PHE A 36 -8.33 -3.82 4.38
N THR A 37 -9.16 -4.81 4.68
CA THR A 37 -10.16 -5.34 3.76
C THR A 37 -11.55 -5.36 4.42
N SER A 38 -12.56 -5.79 3.67
CA SER A 38 -13.91 -6.03 4.17
C SER A 38 -14.06 -7.47 4.64
N ARG A 39 -14.97 -7.67 5.61
CA ARG A 39 -15.40 -9.01 6.04
C ARG A 39 -16.44 -9.61 5.11
N THR A 40 -17.26 -8.76 4.51
CA THR A 40 -18.50 -9.14 3.84
C THR A 40 -18.34 -9.16 2.33
N SER A 41 -17.44 -8.35 1.78
CA SER A 41 -17.32 -8.13 0.34
C SER A 41 -15.89 -8.24 -0.14
N LYS A 42 -15.76 -8.61 -1.42
CA LYS A 42 -14.48 -8.57 -2.15
C LYS A 42 -14.31 -7.16 -2.69
N VAL A 43 -13.16 -6.55 -2.43
CA VAL A 43 -12.95 -5.13 -2.69
C VAL A 43 -12.03 -4.98 -3.89
N PRO A 44 -12.50 -4.45 -5.03
CA PRO A 44 -11.61 -4.17 -6.15
C PRO A 44 -10.70 -3.00 -5.77
N VAL A 45 -9.41 -3.14 -6.07
CA VAL A 45 -8.37 -2.18 -5.72
C VAL A 45 -7.47 -1.95 -6.92
N ALA A 46 -7.22 -0.69 -7.25
CA ALA A 46 -6.15 -0.28 -8.14
C ALA A 46 -5.00 0.29 -7.31
N PHE A 47 -3.76 0.10 -7.75
CA PHE A 47 -2.60 0.69 -7.09
C PHE A 47 -1.56 1.18 -8.08
N THR A 48 -0.82 2.19 -7.66
CA THR A 48 0.36 2.72 -8.36
C THR A 48 1.45 2.96 -7.32
N PHE A 49 2.62 2.38 -7.55
CA PHE A 49 3.81 2.52 -6.71
C PHE A 49 4.86 3.31 -7.49
N VAL A 50 5.32 4.43 -6.92
CA VAL A 50 6.20 5.40 -7.58
C VAL A 50 7.44 5.70 -6.76
N GLU A 51 8.52 6.04 -7.44
CA GLU A 51 9.70 6.70 -6.88
C GLU A 51 9.47 8.22 -6.87
N GLY A 52 9.50 8.84 -5.70
CA GLY A 52 9.13 10.23 -5.44
C GLY A 52 8.12 10.36 -4.29
N THR A 53 7.77 11.60 -3.95
CA THR A 53 6.69 11.90 -3.01
C THR A 53 5.41 12.27 -3.76
N GLY A 54 4.31 11.57 -3.50
CA GLY A 54 3.01 11.79 -4.14
C GLY A 54 2.82 10.99 -5.43
N VAL A 55 2.31 11.63 -6.48
CA VAL A 55 1.97 10.98 -7.77
C VAL A 55 2.87 11.44 -8.91
N ILE A 56 3.70 12.45 -8.64
CA ILE A 56 4.71 12.96 -9.57
C ILE A 56 6.00 12.17 -9.33
N GLY A 57 6.25 11.18 -10.18
CA GLY A 57 7.39 10.29 -10.01
C GLY A 57 7.51 9.21 -11.08
N ARG A 58 8.59 8.44 -11.02
CA ARG A 58 8.77 7.28 -11.91
C ARG A 58 7.88 6.14 -11.39
N VAL A 59 6.95 5.68 -12.22
CA VAL A 59 6.12 4.51 -11.88
C VAL A 59 6.98 3.25 -11.89
N LEU A 60 7.07 2.60 -10.72
CA LEU A 60 7.81 1.35 -10.51
C LEU A 60 6.91 0.13 -10.70
N SER A 61 5.65 0.23 -10.24
CA SER A 61 4.67 -0.84 -10.36
C SER A 61 3.26 -0.27 -10.39
N LYS A 62 2.35 -0.93 -11.10
CA LYS A 62 0.93 -0.62 -11.09
C LYS A 62 0.11 -1.87 -11.36
N GLY A 63 -1.09 -1.90 -10.81
CA GLY A 63 -1.95 -3.06 -10.99
C GLY A 63 -3.37 -2.83 -10.54
N ARG A 64 -4.20 -3.82 -10.86
CA ARG A 64 -5.56 -3.97 -10.33
C ARG A 64 -5.67 -5.35 -9.75
N THR A 65 -6.24 -5.42 -8.56
CA THR A 65 -6.49 -6.67 -7.85
C THR A 65 -7.81 -6.54 -7.10
N SER A 66 -8.09 -7.53 -6.29
CA SER A 66 -9.27 -7.56 -5.47
C SER A 66 -8.93 -8.17 -4.13
N LEU A 67 -9.10 -7.41 -3.05
CA LEU A 67 -8.88 -7.88 -1.70
C LEU A 67 -10.05 -8.78 -1.32
N GLY A 68 -9.76 -10.04 -1.05
CA GLY A 68 -10.77 -11.02 -0.65
C GLY A 68 -11.32 -10.74 0.74
N LYS A 69 -12.41 -11.45 1.08
CA LYS A 69 -12.96 -11.44 2.43
C LYS A 69 -11.95 -12.00 3.42
N SER A 70 -11.89 -11.42 4.61
CA SER A 70 -11.16 -12.02 5.74
C SER A 70 -12.12 -12.33 6.87
N LYS A 71 -12.02 -13.56 7.39
CA LYS A 71 -12.83 -14.06 8.52
C LYS A 71 -12.31 -13.60 9.88
N SER A 72 -11.22 -12.81 9.92
CA SER A 72 -10.65 -12.31 11.17
C SER A 72 -11.65 -11.42 11.92
N LYS A 73 -11.79 -11.66 13.24
CA LYS A 73 -12.67 -10.91 14.14
C LYS A 73 -12.11 -9.53 14.51
N LEU A 74 -10.82 -9.29 14.34
CA LEU A 74 -10.18 -7.98 14.54
C LEU A 74 -9.52 -7.53 13.24
N LYS A 75 -9.81 -6.27 12.85
CA LYS A 75 -9.30 -5.52 11.68
C LYS A 75 -8.75 -6.41 10.55
N PRO A 76 -9.63 -6.93 9.67
CA PRO A 76 -9.21 -7.82 8.60
C PRO A 76 -8.18 -7.16 7.67
N THR A 77 -7.02 -7.78 7.46
CA THR A 77 -6.02 -7.37 6.47
C THR A 77 -5.86 -8.41 5.36
N LYS A 78 -5.36 -7.96 4.21
CA LYS A 78 -4.94 -8.79 3.06
C LYS A 78 -3.74 -8.18 2.37
N ASN A 79 -2.91 -9.06 1.80
CA ASN A 79 -1.69 -8.66 1.11
C ASN A 79 -2.03 -8.25 -0.33
N LEU A 80 -1.64 -7.04 -0.68
CA LEU A 80 -1.51 -6.55 -2.04
C LEU A 80 -0.08 -6.84 -2.50
N LEU A 81 0.08 -7.86 -3.34
CA LEU A 81 1.40 -8.27 -3.83
C LEU A 81 1.72 -7.56 -5.15
N LEU A 82 2.97 -7.14 -5.28
CA LEU A 82 3.52 -6.64 -6.54
C LEU A 82 3.76 -7.81 -7.50
N LYS A 83 3.70 -7.56 -8.81
CA LYS A 83 3.99 -8.59 -9.82
C LYS A 83 5.42 -9.11 -9.74
N LYS A 84 6.34 -8.24 -9.32
CA LYS A 84 7.76 -8.51 -9.08
C LYS A 84 8.20 -7.66 -7.89
N PRO A 85 9.17 -8.13 -7.09
CA PRO A 85 9.81 -7.28 -6.08
C PRO A 85 10.36 -6.00 -6.71
N VAL A 86 10.31 -4.91 -5.96
CA VAL A 86 10.82 -3.59 -6.36
C VAL A 86 11.94 -3.21 -5.42
N ALA A 87 13.14 -3.03 -5.96
CA ALA A 87 14.29 -2.57 -5.19
C ALA A 87 14.13 -1.09 -4.80
N ILE A 88 14.43 -0.80 -3.54
CA ILE A 88 14.32 0.50 -2.88
C ILE A 88 15.72 0.91 -2.46
N LEU A 89 16.11 2.12 -2.84
CA LEU A 89 17.35 2.72 -2.43
C LEU A 89 17.17 3.36 -1.05
N GLU A 90 18.24 3.33 -0.26
CA GLU A 90 18.27 4.04 1.01
C GLU A 90 18.00 5.54 0.81
N ASN A 91 17.33 6.14 1.80
CA ASN A 91 17.05 7.58 1.88
C ASN A 91 16.37 8.17 0.64
N THR A 92 15.70 7.32 -0.15
CA THR A 92 14.94 7.71 -1.33
C THR A 92 13.45 7.58 -1.01
N TRP A 93 12.67 8.59 -1.41
CA TRP A 93 11.23 8.60 -1.17
C TRP A 93 10.50 7.78 -2.22
N TYR A 94 9.51 7.03 -1.75
CA TYR A 94 8.59 6.26 -2.58
C TYR A 94 7.17 6.47 -2.09
N THR A 95 6.20 6.38 -2.98
CA THR A 95 4.78 6.53 -2.63
C THR A 95 3.98 5.37 -3.19
N LEU A 96 3.19 4.74 -2.32
CA LEU A 96 2.12 3.85 -2.73
C LEU A 96 0.80 4.63 -2.74
N ASN A 97 0.16 4.67 -3.90
CA ASN A 97 -1.19 5.17 -4.08
C ASN A 97 -2.13 3.97 -4.31
N VAL A 98 -3.24 3.96 -3.60
CA VAL A 98 -4.24 2.89 -3.66
C VAL A 98 -5.62 3.50 -3.83
N GLU A 99 -6.35 3.03 -4.82
CA GLU A 99 -7.70 3.48 -5.14
C GLU A 99 -8.70 2.32 -5.02
N TYR A 100 -9.82 2.57 -4.37
CA TYR A 100 -10.93 1.63 -4.34
C TYR A 100 -12.28 2.36 -4.27
N PRO A 101 -13.36 1.75 -4.78
CA PRO A 101 -14.67 2.37 -4.79
C PRO A 101 -15.29 2.38 -3.39
N ILE A 102 -15.95 3.48 -3.07
CA ILE A 102 -16.84 3.70 -1.93
C ILE A 102 -18.21 4.18 -2.45
N SER A 103 -19.27 3.98 -1.68
CA SER A 103 -20.49 4.80 -1.85
C SER A 103 -21.23 4.88 -0.52
N ASP A 104 -22.03 5.93 -0.39
CA ASP A 104 -22.75 6.30 0.83
C ASP A 104 -24.13 5.62 0.94
N GLU A 105 -24.55 4.83 -0.07
CA GLU A 105 -25.87 4.18 -0.11
C GLU A 105 -25.78 2.64 -0.10
N SER A 106 -26.16 2.04 1.03
CA SER A 106 -26.66 0.68 1.32
C SER A 106 -26.02 -0.60 0.72
N ASN A 107 -25.14 -0.54 -0.30
CA ASN A 107 -24.50 -1.70 -0.94
C ASN A 107 -22.97 -1.62 -0.98
N CYS A 108 -22.38 -0.79 -0.11
CA CYS A 108 -21.00 -0.38 -0.24
C CYS A 108 -20.07 -0.93 0.84
N ILE A 109 -18.80 -1.02 0.46
CA ILE A 109 -17.77 -1.75 1.17
C ILE A 109 -17.13 -0.80 2.19
N SER A 110 -17.54 -0.89 3.45
CA SER A 110 -16.79 -0.28 4.55
C SER A 110 -15.50 -1.10 4.79
N LEU A 111 -14.35 -0.45 4.60
CA LEU A 111 -13.06 -1.00 4.98
C LEU A 111 -12.71 -0.58 6.40
N ALA A 112 -12.11 -1.49 7.17
CA ALA A 112 -11.49 -1.11 8.43
C ALA A 112 -10.35 -0.10 8.19
N SER A 113 -10.08 0.75 9.16
CA SER A 113 -8.91 1.65 9.15
C SER A 113 -8.08 1.52 10.42
N GLY A 114 -6.80 1.86 10.28
CA GLY A 114 -5.84 1.99 11.36
C GLY A 114 -5.93 3.36 12.01
N SER A 115 -5.45 3.45 13.24
CA SER A 115 -5.27 4.67 14.02
C SER A 115 -4.04 4.50 14.90
N ALA A 116 -3.43 5.59 15.35
CA ALA A 116 -2.15 5.60 16.07
C ALA A 116 -0.97 5.03 15.25
N GLY A 117 -0.88 5.39 13.97
CA GLY A 117 0.26 5.03 13.15
C GLY A 117 1.54 5.75 13.62
N GLU A 118 2.67 5.06 13.45
CA GLU A 118 3.98 5.54 13.87
C GLU A 118 4.75 6.09 12.68
N ARG A 119 5.40 7.25 12.87
CA ARG A 119 6.20 7.88 11.83
C ARG A 119 7.47 7.08 11.51
N PHE A 120 8.00 6.38 12.50
CA PHE A 120 9.23 5.61 12.40
C PHE A 120 8.92 4.20 12.88
N VAL A 121 9.20 3.21 12.04
CA VAL A 121 9.02 1.78 12.38
C VAL A 121 10.31 1.07 12.03
N THR A 122 10.87 0.33 12.99
CA THR A 122 12.10 -0.43 12.81
C THR A 122 11.82 -1.92 12.90
N GLU A 123 12.16 -2.65 11.83
CA GLU A 123 11.98 -4.10 11.73
C GLU A 123 13.25 -4.71 11.12
N GLY A 124 13.86 -5.70 11.78
CA GLY A 124 15.06 -6.37 11.27
C GLY A 124 16.24 -5.44 10.97
N GLY A 125 16.39 -4.34 11.72
CA GLY A 125 17.43 -3.32 11.50
C GLY A 125 17.12 -2.29 10.41
N VAL A 126 16.04 -2.48 9.63
CA VAL A 126 15.57 -1.50 8.66
C VAL A 126 14.57 -0.57 9.34
N THR A 127 14.84 0.73 9.28
CA THR A 127 13.95 1.79 9.75
C THR A 127 13.23 2.41 8.57
N PHE A 128 11.90 2.30 8.58
CA PHE A 128 11.00 2.98 7.68
C PHE A 128 10.62 4.33 8.28
N THR A 129 10.71 5.39 7.48
CA THR A 129 10.18 6.71 7.80
C THR A 129 8.97 6.98 6.92
N PHE A 130 7.81 7.19 7.52
CA PHE A 130 6.56 7.45 6.83
C PHE A 130 6.17 8.93 6.81
N THR A 131 5.49 9.34 5.75
CA THR A 131 4.76 10.61 5.68
C THR A 131 3.44 10.42 4.94
N GLY A 132 2.47 11.29 5.21
CA GLY A 132 1.22 11.31 4.44
C GLY A 132 1.51 11.60 2.97
N GLY A 133 0.75 10.98 2.07
CA GLY A 133 0.82 11.29 0.64
C GLY A 133 0.11 12.61 0.32
N LEU A 134 0.68 13.39 -0.60
CA LEU A 134 0.14 14.70 -1.02
C LEU A 134 -1.27 14.62 -1.62
N GLU A 135 -1.70 13.45 -2.12
CA GLU A 135 -2.99 13.24 -2.77
C GLU A 135 -3.95 12.32 -1.98
N SER A 136 -3.70 12.11 -0.68
CA SER A 136 -4.62 11.37 0.20
C SER A 136 -5.89 12.20 0.43
N HIS A 137 -6.87 12.06 -0.47
CA HIS A 137 -8.08 12.88 -0.48
C HIS A 137 -9.00 12.64 0.72
N GLU A 138 -8.81 11.56 1.48
CA GLU A 138 -9.54 11.34 2.73
C GLU A 138 -8.71 10.65 3.81
N ALA A 139 -7.95 11.46 4.54
CA ALA A 139 -7.54 11.21 5.91
C ALA A 139 -6.65 9.97 6.16
N THR A 140 -6.04 9.38 5.13
CA THR A 140 -4.86 8.52 5.35
C THR A 140 -3.64 9.38 5.47
N ASP A 141 -3.18 9.52 6.69
CA ASP A 141 -1.95 10.19 7.06
C ASP A 141 -1.12 9.21 7.90
N VAL A 142 0.01 9.68 8.42
CA VAL A 142 0.89 8.84 9.25
C VAL A 142 0.17 8.28 10.47
N SER A 143 -0.84 8.98 10.99
CA SER A 143 -1.51 8.65 12.25
C SER A 143 -2.72 7.74 12.11
N LYS A 144 -3.35 7.65 10.93
CA LYS A 144 -4.56 6.85 10.70
C LYS A 144 -4.78 6.58 9.22
N GLY A 145 -5.51 5.51 8.90
CA GLY A 145 -5.94 5.25 7.52
C GLY A 145 -5.75 3.82 7.02
N GLN A 146 -5.39 3.69 5.75
CA GLN A 146 -5.10 2.43 5.05
C GLN A 146 -3.60 2.11 5.02
N ILE A 147 -3.26 0.92 4.53
CA ILE A 147 -1.89 0.44 4.34
C ILE A 147 -1.16 0.18 5.68
N PRO A 148 -1.65 -0.76 6.52
CA PRO A 148 -1.07 -1.04 7.84
C PRO A 148 0.34 -1.66 7.81
N GLY A 149 0.81 -2.17 6.68
CA GLY A 149 2.06 -2.92 6.64
C GLY A 149 2.75 -2.87 5.28
N VAL A 150 4.07 -3.00 5.32
CA VAL A 150 4.94 -3.13 4.16
C VAL A 150 5.58 -4.51 4.20
N ILE A 151 5.52 -5.24 3.09
CA ILE A 151 6.10 -6.59 2.97
C ILE A 151 7.42 -6.44 2.21
N PHE A 152 8.53 -6.71 2.87
CA PHE A 152 9.88 -6.46 2.32
C PHE A 152 10.87 -7.58 2.67
N CYS A 153 11.96 -7.63 1.91
CA CYS A 153 13.16 -8.38 2.24
C CYS A 153 14.34 -7.39 2.34
N PRO A 154 15.14 -7.43 3.42
CA PRO A 154 16.39 -6.67 3.47
C PRO A 154 17.37 -7.17 2.40
N ASP A 155 18.04 -6.26 1.71
CA ASP A 155 19.08 -6.64 0.74
C ASP A 155 20.43 -6.84 1.46
N GLU A 156 20.52 -7.87 2.31
CA GLU A 156 21.72 -8.14 3.15
C GLU A 156 23.00 -8.43 2.33
N GLU A 157 22.86 -8.90 1.08
CA GLU A 157 24.01 -9.27 0.24
C GLU A 157 24.88 -8.10 -0.22
N ARG A 158 24.45 -6.84 -0.05
CA ARG A 158 25.19 -5.69 -0.58
C ARG A 158 26.36 -5.26 0.31
N GLU A 159 26.27 -5.43 1.63
CA GLU A 159 27.36 -5.10 2.56
C GLU A 159 28.53 -6.08 2.46
N THR A 160 28.25 -7.39 2.31
CA THR A 160 29.32 -8.41 2.24
C THR A 160 30.18 -8.29 0.99
N ARG A 161 29.70 -7.64 -0.08
CA ARG A 161 30.47 -7.39 -1.31
C ARG A 161 31.29 -6.10 -1.27
N GLN A 162 30.97 -5.17 -0.37
CA GLN A 162 31.74 -3.93 -0.19
C GLN A 162 32.84 -4.09 0.87
N LEU A 163 32.65 -4.94 1.88
CA LEU A 163 33.71 -5.23 2.87
C LEU A 163 34.86 -6.09 2.32
N ASN A 164 34.68 -6.73 1.16
CA ASN A 164 35.65 -7.63 0.53
C ASN A 164 36.32 -7.02 -0.72
N LYS A 165 36.27 -5.69 -0.88
CA LYS A 165 37.01 -4.94 -1.91
C LYS A 165 37.95 -3.95 -1.23
#